data_AF-M8CVA3-F1
#
_entry.id   AF-M8CVA3-F1
#
_cell.length_a   1.000
_cell.length_b   1.000
_cell.length_c   1.000
_cell.angle_alpha   90.00
_cell.angle_beta   90.00
_cell.angle_gamma   90.00
#
_symmetry.space_group_name_H-M   'P 1'
#
loop_
_entity.id
_entity.type
_entity.pdbx_description
1 polymer ?
#
loop_
_entity_poly.entity_id
_entity_poly.type
_entity_poly.pdbx_seq_one_letter_code
_entity_poly.pdbx_strand_id
1 'polypeptide(L)'
;MEESTEAAATASGVAPGAGGGEATRSPAATMKVVVAVDASEESLHALSWALDHVVRLHPGASVVVVHAQHRVDRSAYGLAYVPPTAMDAMRRTQAENTRKVVSRALDVCKQKQASATAVLVVGDAKEAICQAVEDMRADLLVLGSRGLGMVRRALLGSVSDYLANHARCPVLIVKPPNKAGHK
;
A
#
# COMPACT_ATOMS: atom_id res chain seq x y z
N MET A 1 -17.16 -20.58 -72.96
CA MET A 1 -16.21 -19.97 -72.00
C MET A 1 -16.99 -19.00 -71.12
N GLU A 2 -18.19 -19.41 -70.70
CA GLU A 2 -18.43 -20.23 -69.48
C GLU A 2 -18.33 -19.31 -68.25
N GLU A 3 -19.43 -18.76 -67.71
CA GLU A 3 -20.59 -19.47 -67.10
C GLU A 3 -20.07 -20.36 -65.94
N SER A 4 -20.50 -20.22 -64.69
CA SER A 4 -21.82 -19.94 -64.08
C SER A 4 -21.56 -19.39 -62.64
N THR A 5 -22.46 -18.91 -61.77
CA THR A 5 -23.94 -18.84 -61.64
C THR A 5 -24.21 -17.79 -60.51
N GLU A 6 -25.24 -16.92 -60.59
CA GLU A 6 -26.56 -17.05 -59.90
C GLU A 6 -26.47 -17.07 -58.35
N ALA A 7 -27.22 -16.36 -57.49
CA ALA A 7 -28.30 -15.37 -57.49
C ALA A 7 -28.42 -14.89 -56.02
N ALA A 8 -28.75 -13.62 -55.74
CA ALA A 8 -30.06 -13.15 -55.30
C ALA A 8 -30.77 -13.93 -54.15
N ALA A 9 -30.92 -13.27 -52.99
CA ALA A 9 -32.15 -13.33 -52.18
C ALA A 9 -32.23 -12.11 -51.24
N THR A 10 -33.40 -11.47 -51.20
CA THR A 10 -33.74 -10.29 -50.39
C THR A 10 -34.52 -10.65 -49.12
N ALA A 11 -34.63 -9.66 -48.21
CA ALA A 11 -35.51 -9.52 -47.03
C ALA A 11 -34.73 -9.57 -45.70
N SER A 12 -34.60 -8.48 -44.93
CA SER A 12 -35.62 -7.59 -44.34
C SER A 12 -36.45 -8.29 -43.25
N GLY A 13 -36.13 -8.00 -41.99
CA GLY A 13 -36.84 -8.51 -40.81
C GLY A 13 -36.40 -7.82 -39.52
N VAL A 14 -37.34 -7.14 -38.86
CA VAL A 14 -37.15 -6.25 -37.68
C VAL A 14 -38.44 -6.36 -36.85
N ALA A 15 -38.48 -6.65 -35.55
CA ALA A 15 -37.49 -7.05 -34.54
C ALA A 15 -38.30 -7.80 -33.43
N PRO A 16 -37.92 -7.92 -32.13
CA PRO A 16 -36.65 -7.76 -31.42
C PRO A 16 -36.25 -9.01 -30.58
N GLY A 17 -35.03 -9.04 -30.03
CA GLY A 17 -34.57 -10.12 -29.13
C GLY A 17 -33.76 -9.58 -27.95
N ALA A 18 -34.29 -9.73 -26.73
CA ALA A 18 -33.59 -9.37 -25.50
C ALA A 18 -32.49 -10.40 -25.19
N GLY A 19 -31.32 -10.23 -25.80
CA GLY A 19 -30.11 -10.97 -25.46
C GLY A 19 -29.37 -10.28 -24.32
N GLY A 20 -29.32 -10.92 -23.15
CA GLY A 20 -28.48 -10.48 -22.06
C GLY A 20 -27.02 -10.55 -22.47
N GLY A 21 -26.42 -9.40 -22.79
CA GLY A 21 -24.99 -9.28 -23.00
C GLY A 21 -24.29 -9.52 -21.67
N GLU A 22 -23.87 -10.76 -21.42
CA GLU A 22 -22.96 -11.06 -20.34
C GLU A 22 -21.64 -10.34 -20.64
N ALA A 23 -21.50 -9.17 -20.02
CA ALA A 23 -20.34 -8.32 -20.18
C ALA A 23 -19.11 -9.14 -19.77
N THR A 24 -18.30 -9.52 -20.75
CA THR A 24 -17.06 -10.26 -20.55
C THR A 24 -16.20 -9.49 -19.56
N ARG A 25 -16.21 -9.95 -18.31
CA ARG A 25 -15.55 -9.26 -17.20
C ARG A 25 -14.07 -9.23 -17.54
N SER A 26 -13.54 -8.05 -17.87
CA SER A 26 -12.09 -7.81 -17.93
C SER A 26 -11.45 -8.48 -16.71
N PRO A 27 -10.30 -9.16 -16.86
CA PRO A 27 -9.68 -9.89 -15.76
C PRO A 27 -9.64 -8.97 -14.54
N ALA A 28 -10.32 -9.40 -13.47
CA ALA A 28 -10.67 -8.52 -12.36
C ALA A 28 -9.40 -7.84 -11.85
N ALA A 29 -9.40 -6.50 -11.85
CA ALA A 29 -8.20 -5.73 -11.55
C ALA A 29 -7.59 -6.22 -10.24
N THR A 30 -6.32 -6.65 -10.32
CA THR A 30 -5.65 -7.30 -9.20
C THR A 30 -5.41 -6.30 -8.08
N MET A 31 -6.07 -6.53 -6.95
CA MET A 31 -6.07 -5.62 -5.80
C MET A 31 -4.63 -5.24 -5.39
N LYS A 32 -4.35 -3.94 -5.30
CA LYS A 32 -3.08 -3.39 -4.84
C LYS A 32 -3.20 -2.94 -3.39
N VAL A 33 -2.59 -3.71 -2.49
CA VAL A 33 -2.53 -3.42 -1.05
C VAL A 33 -1.22 -2.72 -0.75
N VAL A 34 -1.29 -1.44 -0.39
CA VAL A 34 -0.16 -0.69 0.15
C VAL A 34 -0.16 -0.82 1.66
N VAL A 35 0.98 -1.16 2.26
CA VAL A 35 1.14 -1.24 3.71
C VAL A 35 2.25 -0.29 4.13
N ALA A 36 1.95 0.72 4.95
CA ALA A 36 2.99 1.60 5.46
C ALA A 36 3.62 1.02 6.74
N VAL A 37 4.95 0.93 6.75
CA VAL A 37 5.72 0.37 7.87
C VAL A 37 6.76 1.36 8.40
N ASP A 38 7.03 1.27 9.70
CA ASP A 38 8.07 1.99 10.41
C ASP A 38 8.86 1.00 11.30
N ALA A 39 9.64 1.49 12.26
CA ALA A 39 10.39 0.62 13.17
C ALA A 39 9.56 0.08 14.36
N SER A 40 8.23 0.27 14.39
CA SER A 40 7.36 -0.25 15.45
C SER A 40 6.90 -1.69 15.18
N GLU A 41 6.60 -2.43 16.25
CA GLU A 41 5.99 -3.76 16.14
C GLU A 41 4.53 -3.66 15.70
N GLU A 42 3.85 -2.54 15.99
CA GLU A 42 2.49 -2.24 15.58
C GLU A 42 2.33 -2.19 14.05
N SER A 43 3.30 -1.62 13.32
CA SER A 43 3.25 -1.57 11.86
C SER A 43 3.59 -2.91 11.20
N LEU A 44 4.52 -3.68 11.77
CA LEU A 44 4.81 -5.06 11.34
C LEU A 44 3.63 -6.02 11.65
N HIS A 45 2.92 -5.80 12.76
CA HIS A 45 1.68 -6.50 13.06
C HIS A 45 0.59 -6.16 12.03
N ALA A 46 0.42 -4.89 11.67
CA ALA A 46 -0.52 -4.47 10.63
C ALA A 46 -0.22 -5.14 9.27
N LEU A 47 1.06 -5.25 8.90
CA LEU A 47 1.51 -6.01 7.74
C LEU A 47 1.10 -7.48 7.83
N SER A 48 1.50 -8.20 8.90
CA SER A 48 1.14 -9.61 9.05
C SER A 48 -0.39 -9.81 9.03
N TRP A 49 -1.15 -8.91 9.66
CA TRP A 49 -2.60 -8.97 9.68
C TRP A 49 -3.20 -8.81 8.27
N ALA A 50 -2.72 -7.84 7.49
CA ALA A 50 -3.15 -7.64 6.10
C ALA A 50 -2.86 -8.85 5.23
N LEU A 51 -1.68 -9.47 5.39
CA LEU A 51 -1.32 -10.68 4.66
C LEU A 51 -2.27 -11.84 4.98
N ASP A 52 -2.59 -12.04 6.26
CA ASP A 52 -3.45 -13.15 6.69
C ASP A 52 -4.93 -12.98 6.36
N HIS A 53 -5.46 -11.75 6.41
CA HIS A 53 -6.92 -11.49 6.36
C HIS A 53 -7.38 -10.74 5.11
N VAL A 54 -6.50 -10.06 4.37
CA VAL A 54 -6.83 -9.38 3.11
C VAL A 54 -6.20 -10.13 1.94
N VAL A 55 -4.87 -10.20 1.89
CA VAL A 55 -4.14 -10.72 0.71
C VAL A 55 -4.43 -12.20 0.48
N ARG A 56 -4.47 -13.00 1.55
CA ARG A 56 -4.84 -14.43 1.50
C ARG A 56 -6.21 -14.69 0.85
N LEU A 57 -7.16 -13.75 0.97
CA LEU A 57 -8.51 -13.86 0.44
C LEU A 57 -8.66 -13.31 -0.99
N HIS A 58 -7.63 -12.65 -1.53
CA HIS A 58 -7.63 -12.03 -2.85
C HIS A 58 -6.47 -12.59 -3.70
N PRO A 59 -6.61 -13.79 -4.31
CA PRO A 59 -5.59 -14.36 -5.18
C PRO A 59 -5.17 -13.39 -6.29
N GLY A 60 -3.87 -13.22 -6.47
CA GLY A 60 -3.30 -12.25 -7.43
C GLY A 60 -3.17 -10.82 -6.89
N ALA A 61 -3.61 -10.53 -5.66
CA ALA A 61 -3.34 -9.23 -5.03
C ALA A 61 -1.84 -8.96 -4.90
N SER A 62 -1.44 -7.73 -5.21
CA SER A 62 -0.05 -7.27 -5.12
C SER A 62 0.16 -6.46 -3.84
N VAL A 63 1.25 -6.74 -3.11
CA VAL A 63 1.59 -6.02 -1.89
C VAL A 63 2.74 -5.04 -2.15
N VAL A 64 2.58 -3.81 -1.70
CA VAL A 64 3.68 -2.82 -1.67
C VAL A 64 3.89 -2.34 -0.24
N VAL A 65 5.05 -2.65 0.31
CA VAL A 65 5.52 -2.14 1.60
C VAL A 65 6.11 -0.75 1.39
N VAL A 66 5.51 0.28 1.99
CA VAL A 66 6.02 1.66 1.94
C VAL A 66 6.70 2.02 3.25
N HIS A 67 7.92 2.54 3.19
CA HIS A 67 8.59 3.13 4.35
C HIS A 67 8.94 4.59 4.08
N ALA A 68 8.52 5.48 4.98
CA ALA A 68 8.80 6.91 4.90
C ALA A 68 10.09 7.27 5.64
N GLN A 69 11.05 7.82 4.91
CA GLN A 69 12.28 8.40 5.42
C GLN A 69 12.13 9.92 5.58
N HIS A 70 12.61 10.45 6.70
CA HIS A 70 12.74 11.90 6.85
C HIS A 70 13.89 12.44 5.99
N ARG A 71 13.79 13.67 5.49
CA ARG A 71 14.91 14.29 4.77
C ARG A 71 16.04 14.64 5.75
N VAL A 72 17.23 14.07 5.56
CA VAL A 72 18.44 14.46 6.31
C VAL A 72 19.11 15.64 5.60
N ASP A 73 18.52 16.82 5.77
CA ASP A 73 19.07 18.11 5.35
C ASP A 73 19.15 19.11 6.52
N ARG A 74 19.93 20.19 6.36
CA ARG A 74 20.21 21.15 7.46
C ARG A 74 18.94 21.85 7.96
N SER A 75 18.02 22.14 7.05
CA SER A 75 16.71 22.73 7.32
C SER A 75 15.85 21.86 8.25
N ALA A 76 15.82 20.54 8.04
CA ALA A 76 15.03 19.61 8.84
C ALA A 76 15.37 19.59 10.35
N TYR A 77 16.57 20.05 10.73
CA TYR A 77 17.01 20.12 12.13
C TYR A 77 16.99 21.53 12.74
N GLY A 78 16.63 22.57 11.97
CA GLY A 78 16.62 23.95 12.45
C GLY A 78 18.01 24.50 12.84
N LEU A 79 19.09 23.84 12.42
CA LEU A 79 20.46 24.18 12.81
C LEU A 79 21.15 25.05 11.76
N ALA A 80 21.63 26.23 12.18
CA ALA A 80 22.39 27.14 11.33
C ALA A 80 23.63 26.48 10.72
N TYR A 81 24.28 25.57 11.46
CA TYR A 81 25.40 24.76 10.99
C TYR A 81 25.34 23.33 11.55
N VAL A 82 25.67 22.36 10.70
CA VAL A 82 25.91 20.96 11.10
C VAL A 82 27.20 20.52 10.42
N PRO A 83 28.20 19.97 11.15
CA PRO A 83 29.43 19.46 10.55
C PRO A 83 29.14 18.38 9.49
N PRO A 84 29.89 18.33 8.37
CA PRO A 84 29.70 17.30 7.34
C PRO A 84 29.77 15.87 7.88
N THR A 85 30.69 15.61 8.81
CA THR A 85 30.85 14.31 9.49
C THR A 85 29.61 13.91 10.31
N ALA A 86 28.93 14.87 10.94
CA ALA A 86 27.68 14.64 11.65
C ALA A 86 26.52 14.35 10.67
N MET A 87 26.41 15.12 9.58
CA MET A 87 25.43 14.86 8.52
C MET A 87 25.60 13.45 7.92
N ASP A 88 26.84 13.01 7.67
CA ASP A 88 27.13 11.69 7.13
C ASP A 88 26.83 10.57 8.14
N ALA A 89 27.11 10.78 9.44
CA ALA A 89 26.72 9.84 10.49
C ALA A 89 25.19 9.70 10.60
N MET A 90 24.44 10.81 10.49
CA MET A 90 22.97 10.81 10.49
C MET A 90 22.41 10.08 9.26
N ARG A 91 22.96 10.34 8.07
CA ARG A 91 22.61 9.63 6.82
C ARG A 91 22.86 8.13 6.91
N ARG A 92 24.04 7.72 7.41
CA ARG A 92 24.38 6.29 7.64
C ARG A 92 23.40 5.63 8.62
N THR A 93 23.08 6.32 9.71
CA THR A 93 22.13 5.82 10.73
C THR A 93 20.72 5.65 10.14
N GLN A 94 20.25 6.61 9.34
CA GLN A 94 18.97 6.50 8.64
C GLN A 94 18.95 5.36 7.62
N ALA A 95 20.01 5.22 6.82
CA ALA A 95 20.12 4.14 5.83
C ALA A 95 20.10 2.76 6.48
N GLU A 96 20.80 2.58 7.61
CA GLU A 96 20.79 1.34 8.37
C GLU A 96 19.43 1.07 9.04
N ASN A 97 18.78 2.08 9.61
CA ASN A 97 17.44 1.94 10.17
C ASN A 97 16.40 1.58 9.09
N THR A 98 16.48 2.23 7.92
CA THR A 98 15.66 1.89 6.74
C THR A 98 15.86 0.43 6.36
N ARG A 99 17.11 0.00 6.22
CA ARG A 99 17.46 -1.37 5.83
C ARG A 99 16.86 -2.39 6.80
N LYS A 100 16.94 -2.12 8.11
CA LYS A 100 16.31 -2.95 9.15
C LYS A 100 14.79 -3.01 9.01
N VAL A 101 14.12 -1.87 8.85
CA VAL A 101 12.65 -1.82 8.69
C VAL A 101 12.20 -2.60 7.46
N VAL A 102 12.79 -2.32 6.30
CA VAL A 102 12.43 -2.97 5.04
C VAL A 102 12.76 -4.47 5.07
N SER A 103 13.91 -4.87 5.61
CA SER A 103 14.24 -6.31 5.77
C SER A 103 13.18 -7.00 6.61
N ARG A 104 12.88 -6.49 7.81
CA ARG A 104 11.88 -7.11 8.70
C ARG A 104 10.50 -7.23 8.04
N ALA A 105 10.08 -6.21 7.29
CA ALA A 105 8.80 -6.25 6.58
C ALA A 105 8.81 -7.30 5.44
N LEU A 106 9.87 -7.36 4.63
CA LEU A 106 9.99 -8.35 3.57
C LEU A 106 10.15 -9.78 4.11
N ASP A 107 10.81 -9.95 5.26
CA ASP A 107 10.91 -11.24 5.95
C ASP A 107 9.52 -11.73 6.42
N VAL A 108 8.66 -10.83 6.93
CA VAL A 108 7.25 -11.15 7.24
C VAL A 108 6.48 -11.55 5.97
N CYS A 109 6.63 -10.83 4.86
CA CYS A 109 6.02 -11.20 3.58
C CYS A 109 6.46 -12.59 3.10
N LYS A 110 7.76 -12.88 3.18
CA LYS A 110 8.36 -14.17 2.79
C LYS A 110 7.85 -15.32 3.66
N GLN A 111 7.79 -15.14 4.99
CA GLN A 111 7.25 -16.14 5.93
C GLN A 111 5.77 -16.45 5.65
N LYS A 112 5.00 -15.46 5.17
CA LYS A 112 3.59 -15.60 4.78
C LYS A 112 3.38 -16.04 3.32
N GLN A 113 4.46 -16.30 2.58
CA GLN A 113 4.44 -16.67 1.15
C GLN A 113 3.74 -15.62 0.25
N ALA A 114 3.77 -14.34 0.65
CA ALA A 114 3.15 -13.25 -0.08
C ALA A 114 4.16 -12.57 -1.03
N SER A 115 3.75 -12.34 -2.29
CA SER A 115 4.53 -11.53 -3.23
C SER A 115 4.43 -10.06 -2.85
N ALA A 116 5.56 -9.47 -2.47
CA ALA A 116 5.64 -8.09 -2.02
C ALA A 116 6.84 -7.36 -2.61
N THR A 117 6.66 -6.08 -2.89
CA THR A 117 7.75 -5.14 -3.22
C THR A 117 7.90 -4.11 -2.09
N ALA A 118 9.05 -3.43 -2.02
CA ALA A 118 9.28 -2.36 -1.07
C ALA A 118 9.58 -1.03 -1.80
N VAL A 119 8.97 0.05 -1.34
CA VAL A 119 9.14 1.41 -1.84
C VAL A 119 9.57 2.33 -0.70
N LEU A 120 10.59 3.14 -0.96
CA LEU A 120 11.07 4.16 -0.04
C LEU A 120 10.53 5.52 -0.50
N VAL A 121 9.86 6.23 0.39
CA VAL A 121 9.37 7.60 0.16
C VAL A 121 10.10 8.56 1.07
N VAL A 122 10.36 9.79 0.62
CA VAL A 122 11.25 10.74 1.31
C VAL A 122 10.52 12.06 1.56
N GLY A 123 10.36 12.45 2.83
CA GLY A 123 9.64 13.68 3.22
C GLY A 123 8.99 13.59 4.61
N ASP A 124 7.93 14.37 4.82
CA ASP A 124 6.98 14.08 5.89
C ASP A 124 6.20 12.81 5.55
N ALA A 125 6.03 11.90 6.52
CA ALA A 125 5.42 10.61 6.29
C ALA A 125 3.96 10.70 5.83
N LYS A 126 3.21 11.72 6.28
CA LYS A 126 1.80 11.89 5.95
C LYS A 126 1.61 12.19 4.47
N GLU A 127 2.32 13.22 3.99
CA GLU A 127 2.24 13.71 2.62
C GLU A 127 2.86 12.70 1.66
N ALA A 128 4.04 12.17 2.00
CA ALA A 128 4.77 11.23 1.14
C ALA A 128 4.03 9.88 0.96
N ILE A 129 3.33 9.39 1.99
CA ILE A 129 2.50 8.18 1.88
C ILE A 129 1.21 8.48 1.11
N CYS A 130 0.54 9.62 1.32
CA CYS A 130 -0.60 10.03 0.50
C CYS A 130 -0.26 10.07 -0.99
N GLN A 131 0.85 10.72 -1.37
CA GLN A 131 1.29 10.83 -2.76
C GLN A 131 1.60 9.45 -3.35
N ALA A 132 2.35 8.61 -2.63
CA ALA A 132 2.70 7.28 -3.11
C ALA A 132 1.47 6.36 -3.30
N VAL A 133 0.45 6.51 -2.45
CA VAL A 133 -0.84 5.81 -2.59
C VAL A 133 -1.59 6.24 -3.85
N GLU A 134 -1.59 7.53 -4.18
CA GLU A 134 -2.19 8.08 -5.41
C GLU A 134 -1.41 7.64 -6.66
N ASP A 135 -0.08 7.82 -6.65
CA ASP A 135 0.82 7.46 -7.77
C ASP A 135 0.71 5.97 -8.12
N MET A 136 0.66 5.11 -7.10
CA MET A 136 0.51 3.67 -7.29
C MET A 136 -0.91 3.24 -7.63
N ARG A 137 -1.92 4.11 -7.45
CA ARG A 137 -3.36 3.76 -7.49
C ARG A 137 -3.66 2.56 -6.58
N ALA A 138 -3.42 2.72 -5.28
CA ALA A 138 -3.70 1.67 -4.31
C ALA A 138 -5.21 1.46 -4.14
N ASP A 139 -5.64 0.20 -4.02
CA ASP A 139 -7.04 -0.15 -3.72
C ASP A 139 -7.29 -0.18 -2.20
N LEU A 140 -6.22 -0.35 -1.40
CA LEU A 140 -6.27 -0.33 0.06
C LEU A 140 -4.93 0.15 0.62
N LEU A 141 -4.97 1.10 1.55
CA LEU A 141 -3.85 1.47 2.42
C LEU A 141 -4.03 0.81 3.79
N VAL A 142 -3.03 0.07 4.27
CA VAL A 142 -3.02 -0.54 5.60
C VAL A 142 -1.96 0.09 6.49
N LEU A 143 -2.36 0.42 7.71
CA LEU A 143 -1.57 1.12 8.71
C LEU A 143 -1.69 0.45 10.08
N GLY A 144 -0.63 0.54 10.90
CA GLY A 144 -0.77 0.35 12.34
C GLY A 144 -1.56 1.49 12.98
N SER A 145 -2.30 1.23 14.05
CA SER A 145 -3.01 2.30 14.79
C SER A 145 -2.07 3.26 15.51
N ARG A 146 -0.80 2.88 15.69
CA ARG A 146 0.30 3.68 16.24
C ARG A 146 1.58 3.35 15.48
N GLY A 147 2.57 4.22 15.60
CA GLY A 147 3.97 3.97 15.27
C GLY A 147 4.84 4.27 16.49
N LEU A 148 6.06 4.78 16.28
CA LEU A 148 7.09 5.09 17.30
C LEU A 148 6.71 6.12 18.42
N GLY A 149 5.46 6.59 18.51
CA GLY A 149 5.03 7.63 19.46
C GLY A 149 4.58 7.13 20.83
N MET A 150 4.94 7.84 21.90
CA MET A 150 4.78 7.38 23.31
C MET A 150 3.36 7.44 23.92
N VAL A 151 2.33 7.90 23.19
CA VAL A 151 0.99 8.08 23.77
C VAL A 151 0.35 6.72 24.07
N ARG A 152 -0.15 6.53 25.31
CA ARG A 152 -0.63 5.21 25.82
C ARG A 152 -2.15 5.02 25.86
N ARG A 153 -2.96 6.04 25.53
CA ARG A 153 -4.45 5.96 25.54
C ARG A 153 -5.03 6.01 24.12
N ALA A 154 -6.34 5.78 24.01
CA ALA A 154 -7.11 5.35 22.83
C ALA A 154 -7.08 6.21 21.54
N LEU A 155 -6.15 7.15 21.41
CA LEU A 155 -5.94 7.97 20.21
C LEU A 155 -5.14 7.23 19.14
N LEU A 156 -5.45 7.46 17.87
CA LEU A 156 -4.63 7.07 16.72
C LEU A 156 -3.27 7.78 16.74
N GLY A 157 -2.28 7.19 16.06
CA GLY A 157 -1.03 7.87 15.74
C GLY A 157 -1.25 8.99 14.72
N SER A 158 -0.48 10.08 14.80
CA SER A 158 -0.66 11.27 13.96
C SER A 158 -0.53 11.04 12.46
N VAL A 159 0.22 10.01 12.04
CA VAL A 159 0.32 9.58 10.64
C VAL A 159 -0.95 8.81 10.23
N SER A 160 -1.38 7.83 11.03
CA SER A 160 -2.57 7.02 10.75
C SER A 160 -3.87 7.83 10.76
N ASP A 161 -3.99 8.78 11.69
CA ASP A 161 -5.10 9.73 11.78
C ASP A 161 -5.16 10.66 10.55
N TYR A 162 -4.03 11.24 10.15
CA TYR A 162 -3.97 12.06 8.94
C TYR A 162 -4.34 11.23 7.70
N LEU A 163 -3.73 10.06 7.50
CA LEU A 163 -3.94 9.24 6.31
C LEU A 163 -5.39 8.76 6.20
N ALA A 164 -6.06 8.42 7.31
CA ALA A 164 -7.49 8.09 7.32
C ALA A 164 -8.41 9.21 6.81
N ASN A 165 -7.97 10.48 6.90
CA ASN A 165 -8.73 11.65 6.45
C ASN A 165 -8.31 12.19 5.07
N HIS A 166 -7.14 11.80 4.55
CA HIS A 166 -6.53 12.43 3.35
C HIS A 166 -6.08 11.45 2.26
N ALA A 167 -5.93 10.16 2.53
CA ALA A 167 -5.53 9.19 1.51
C ALA A 167 -6.65 8.99 0.47
N ARG A 168 -6.29 8.93 -0.81
CA ARG A 168 -7.27 8.79 -1.91
C ARG A 168 -7.73 7.34 -2.18
N CYS A 169 -7.59 6.46 -1.18
CA CYS A 169 -8.08 5.08 -1.24
C CYS A 169 -8.62 4.69 0.15
N PRO A 170 -9.41 3.59 0.26
CA PRO A 170 -9.82 3.02 1.53
C PRO A 170 -8.62 2.81 2.48
N VAL A 171 -8.78 3.18 3.75
CA VAL A 171 -7.74 3.04 4.79
C VAL A 171 -8.18 2.03 5.84
N LEU A 172 -7.37 0.99 6.03
CA LEU A 172 -7.50 0.02 7.11
C LEU A 172 -6.48 0.30 8.21
N ILE A 173 -6.96 0.56 9.42
CA ILE A 173 -6.11 0.73 10.60
C ILE A 173 -6.19 -0.52 11.49
N VAL A 174 -5.07 -1.24 11.60
CA VAL A 174 -4.95 -2.43 12.44
C VAL A 174 -4.49 -2.01 13.84
N LYS A 175 -5.28 -2.38 14.86
CA LYS A 175 -4.89 -2.19 16.27
C LYS A 175 -3.89 -3.27 16.70
N PRO A 176 -2.98 -3.00 17.65
CA PRO A 176 -2.12 -4.04 18.21
C PRO A 176 -2.96 -5.18 18.80
N PRO A 177 -2.42 -6.42 18.86
CA PRO A 177 -3.11 -7.52 19.50
C PRO A 177 -3.40 -7.17 20.95
N ASN A 178 -4.62 -7.44 21.39
CA ASN A 178 -5.06 -7.10 22.73
C ASN A 178 -4.24 -7.91 23.74
N LYS A 179 -3.25 -7.28 24.39
CA LYS A 179 -2.51 -7.89 25.50
C LYS A 179 -3.53 -8.13 26.60
N ALA A 180 -4.01 -9.36 26.72
CA ALA A 180 -5.01 -9.74 27.70
C ALA A 180 -4.55 -9.25 29.07
N GLY A 181 -5.29 -8.30 29.62
CA GLY A 181 -5.02 -7.79 30.95
C GLY A 181 -5.07 -8.96 31.91
N HIS A 182 -3.97 -9.21 32.62
CA HIS A 182 -4.07 -9.99 33.84
C HIS A 182 -5.03 -9.23 34.75
N LYS A 183 -6.17 -9.87 35.04
CA LYS A 183 -7.06 -9.47 36.12
C LYS A 183 -6.41 -9.79 37.46
#